data_AF-A0A961F2V1-F1
#
_entry.id   AF-A0A961F2V1-F1
#
_cell.length_a   1.000
_cell.length_b   1.000
_cell.length_c   1.000
_cell.angle_alpha   90.00
_cell.angle_beta   90.00
_cell.angle_gamma   90.00
#
_symmetry.space_group_name_H-M   'P 1'
#
loop_
_entity.id
_entity.type
_entity.pdbx_description
1 polymer ?
#
loop_
_entity_poly.entity_id
_entity_poly.type
_entity_poly.pdbx_seq_one_letter_code
_entity_poly.pdbx_strand_id
1 'polypeptide(L)'
;MISDIPFDGPIAGVLIGRVDGEYVVDPGVAEREKSDLDLLVAGSRNAITMIEGGAQEYTNDEMLAALEFAHKQIQDKLDMQAELANEAAVVKREVALRLPDKEVMAEVRTFALEKLRAANKSPDKMERGNQIKAVNDETIEHFKTKHAEREDLDQLVRDIKSYLHELEYEVVRALIFEENKRADGRAPAEIRDISCEIDVLPGAHGSAVFTRGQTQSLGVVTLGTKMDNQRYETLAGQSTRNFMLHYNFPPFSVGEVKRMMGPGRREIGHGNLAFRALK
;
A
#
# COMPACT_ATOMS: atom_id res chain seq x y z
N MET A 1 -10.27 20.51 -5.87
CA MET A 1 -9.86 21.68 -6.67
C MET A 1 -10.82 22.86 -6.54
N ILE A 2 -12.13 22.63 -6.45
CA ILE A 2 -13.16 23.65 -6.12
C ILE A 2 -13.37 23.89 -4.61
N SER A 3 -12.68 23.13 -3.75
CA SER A 3 -12.58 23.44 -2.33
C SER A 3 -11.41 24.37 -2.06
N ASP A 4 -11.42 25.04 -0.91
CA ASP A 4 -10.31 25.85 -0.40
C ASP A 4 -9.14 25.00 0.12
N ILE A 5 -9.35 23.70 0.35
CA ILE A 5 -8.33 22.75 0.85
C ILE A 5 -7.11 22.70 -0.09
N PRO A 6 -5.87 22.83 0.43
CA PRO A 6 -4.66 22.64 -0.36
C PRO A 6 -4.56 21.17 -0.80
N PHE A 7 -4.41 20.95 -2.09
CA PHE A 7 -4.37 19.62 -2.68
C PHE A 7 -3.59 19.69 -4.00
N ASP A 8 -2.52 18.92 -4.09
CA ASP A 8 -1.62 18.84 -5.26
C ASP A 8 -2.20 17.95 -6.39
N GLY A 9 -3.50 18.10 -6.63
CA GLY A 9 -4.19 17.50 -7.78
C GLY A 9 -4.12 18.38 -9.04
N PRO A 10 -4.99 18.15 -10.05
CA PRO A 10 -6.06 17.15 -10.06
C PRO A 10 -5.56 15.71 -10.18
N ILE A 11 -6.45 14.78 -9.83
CA ILE A 11 -6.30 13.35 -10.13
C ILE A 11 -7.53 12.95 -10.95
N ALA A 12 -7.31 12.18 -12.00
CA ALA A 12 -8.38 11.58 -12.77
C ALA A 12 -8.12 10.08 -12.94
N GLY A 13 -9.20 9.34 -13.16
CA GLY A 13 -9.14 7.91 -13.39
C GLY A 13 -9.90 7.50 -14.64
N VAL A 14 -9.44 6.40 -15.24
CA VAL A 14 -10.05 5.75 -16.40
C VAL A 14 -10.07 4.25 -16.15
N LEU A 15 -11.11 3.59 -16.62
CA LEU A 15 -11.15 2.15 -16.74
C LEU A 15 -10.74 1.78 -18.17
N ILE A 16 -9.73 0.93 -18.33
CA ILE A 16 -9.28 0.43 -19.63
C ILE A 16 -9.68 -1.03 -19.76
N GLY A 17 -10.33 -1.34 -20.88
CA GLY A 17 -10.50 -2.70 -21.37
C GLY A 17 -9.80 -2.89 -22.72
N ARG A 18 -9.79 -4.12 -23.22
CA ARG A 18 -9.34 -4.48 -24.57
C ARG A 18 -10.34 -5.45 -25.18
N VAL A 19 -11.04 -5.01 -26.22
CA VAL A 19 -12.08 -5.79 -26.91
C VAL A 19 -11.64 -5.95 -28.36
N ASP A 20 -11.65 -7.19 -28.87
CA ASP A 20 -11.22 -7.53 -30.23
C ASP A 20 -9.80 -7.00 -30.58
N GLY A 21 -8.91 -6.94 -29.58
CA GLY A 21 -7.53 -6.49 -29.71
C GLY A 21 -7.31 -4.98 -29.54
N GLU A 22 -8.38 -4.19 -29.43
CA GLU A 22 -8.31 -2.73 -29.34
C GLU A 22 -8.61 -2.21 -27.93
N TYR A 23 -7.87 -1.21 -27.46
CA TYR A 23 -8.12 -0.60 -26.15
C TYR A 23 -9.39 0.25 -26.16
N VAL A 24 -10.23 0.06 -25.14
CA VAL A 24 -11.50 0.80 -24.94
C VAL A 24 -11.43 1.55 -23.61
N VAL A 25 -11.79 2.83 -23.63
CA VAL A 25 -11.85 3.69 -22.45
C VAL A 25 -13.24 3.67 -21.85
N ASP A 26 -13.31 3.52 -20.54
CA ASP A 26 -14.53 3.43 -19.73
C ASP A 26 -15.57 2.46 -20.34
N PRO A 27 -15.17 1.19 -20.63
CA PRO A 27 -16.04 0.24 -21.32
C PRO A 27 -17.32 -0.06 -20.53
N GLY A 28 -18.42 -0.20 -21.26
CA GLY A 28 -19.71 -0.60 -20.70
C GLY A 28 -19.72 -2.05 -20.23
N VAL A 29 -20.81 -2.48 -19.57
CA VAL A 29 -20.91 -3.84 -19.00
C VAL A 29 -20.70 -4.93 -20.07
N ALA A 30 -21.33 -4.79 -21.23
CA ALA A 30 -21.24 -5.78 -22.31
C ALA A 30 -19.84 -5.85 -22.96
N GLU A 31 -19.10 -4.74 -22.97
CA GLU A 31 -17.72 -4.71 -23.48
C GLU A 31 -16.77 -5.34 -22.47
N ARG A 32 -16.97 -5.07 -21.17
CA ARG A 32 -16.16 -5.68 -20.09
C ARG A 32 -16.30 -7.20 -20.03
N GLU A 33 -17.45 -7.76 -20.40
CA GLU A 33 -17.62 -9.22 -20.49
C GLU A 33 -16.79 -9.87 -21.60
N LYS A 34 -16.46 -9.11 -22.65
CA LYS A 34 -15.64 -9.55 -23.79
C LYS A 34 -14.17 -9.13 -23.65
N SER A 35 -13.85 -8.37 -22.61
CA SER A 35 -12.54 -7.77 -22.43
C SER A 35 -11.58 -8.73 -21.75
N ASP A 36 -10.37 -8.85 -22.28
CA ASP A 36 -9.27 -9.58 -21.64
C ASP A 36 -8.47 -8.72 -20.64
N LEU A 37 -8.89 -7.46 -20.47
CA LEU A 37 -8.33 -6.46 -19.56
C LEU A 37 -9.44 -5.75 -18.75
N ASP A 38 -9.23 -5.58 -17.45
CA ASP A 38 -10.08 -4.76 -16.58
C ASP A 38 -9.15 -3.95 -15.68
N LEU A 39 -8.70 -2.80 -16.18
CA LEU A 39 -7.63 -2.01 -15.55
C LEU A 39 -8.11 -0.60 -15.18
N LEU A 40 -8.34 -0.36 -13.90
CA LEU A 40 -8.61 0.98 -13.36
C LEU A 40 -7.27 1.67 -13.06
N VAL A 41 -7.02 2.78 -13.71
CA VAL A 41 -5.81 3.58 -13.52
C VAL A 41 -6.21 4.96 -13.05
N ALA A 42 -5.50 5.50 -12.05
CA ALA A 42 -5.67 6.88 -11.61
C ALA A 42 -4.31 7.58 -11.47
N GLY A 43 -4.24 8.84 -11.91
CA GLY A 43 -3.00 9.60 -11.94
C GLY A 43 -3.21 11.10 -11.99
N SER A 44 -2.10 11.81 -11.75
CA SER A 44 -1.96 13.23 -12.00
C SER A 44 -1.44 13.49 -13.42
N ARG A 45 -1.24 14.76 -13.75
CA ARG A 45 -0.62 15.19 -15.02
C ARG A 45 0.71 14.47 -15.28
N ASN A 46 1.49 14.25 -14.22
CA ASN A 46 2.88 13.82 -14.33
C ASN A 46 3.10 12.34 -14.02
N ALA A 47 2.18 11.69 -13.30
CA ALA A 47 2.41 10.33 -12.84
C ALA A 47 1.12 9.55 -12.60
N ILE A 48 1.18 8.24 -12.86
CA ILE A 48 0.22 7.28 -12.35
C ILE A 48 0.43 7.12 -10.85
N THR A 49 -0.65 7.20 -10.08
CA THR A 49 -0.64 7.14 -8.61
C THR A 49 -1.27 5.85 -8.07
N MET A 50 -2.17 5.23 -8.84
CA MET A 50 -2.88 4.02 -8.44
C MET A 50 -3.24 3.20 -9.67
N ILE A 51 -3.11 1.88 -9.56
CA ILE A 51 -3.52 0.89 -10.54
C ILE A 51 -4.25 -0.22 -9.78
N GLU A 52 -5.44 -0.60 -10.23
CA GLU A 52 -6.22 -1.72 -9.70
C GLU A 52 -6.86 -2.44 -10.88
N GLY A 53 -6.67 -3.75 -11.00
CA GLY A 53 -7.23 -4.47 -12.14
C GLY A 53 -6.76 -5.90 -12.28
N GLY A 54 -7.10 -6.49 -13.42
CA GLY A 54 -6.64 -7.81 -13.84
C GLY A 54 -6.53 -7.88 -15.36
N ALA A 55 -5.70 -8.80 -15.83
CA ALA A 55 -5.48 -9.04 -17.26
C ALA A 55 -5.24 -10.54 -17.47
N GLN A 56 -5.67 -11.08 -18.61
CA GLN A 56 -5.47 -12.49 -18.95
C GLN A 56 -4.05 -12.72 -19.46
N GLU A 57 -3.12 -12.99 -18.54
CA GLU A 57 -1.73 -13.41 -18.82
C GLU A 57 -0.93 -12.44 -19.72
N TYR A 58 -1.15 -11.13 -19.54
CA TYR A 58 -0.42 -10.11 -20.29
C TYR A 58 1.09 -10.17 -20.03
N THR A 59 1.87 -9.93 -21.07
CA THR A 59 3.31 -9.64 -20.95
C THR A 59 3.53 -8.28 -20.26
N ASN A 60 4.75 -8.06 -19.74
CA ASN A 60 5.12 -6.78 -19.15
C ASN A 60 4.95 -5.62 -20.15
N ASP A 61 5.28 -5.85 -21.43
CA ASP A 61 5.21 -4.82 -22.48
C ASP A 61 3.75 -4.47 -22.81
N GLU A 62 2.85 -5.46 -22.88
CA GLU A 62 1.42 -5.22 -23.08
C GLU A 62 0.79 -4.46 -21.90
N MET A 63 1.19 -4.79 -20.67
CA MET A 63 0.73 -4.07 -19.48
C MET A 63 1.25 -2.63 -19.46
N LEU A 64 2.52 -2.42 -19.82
CA LEU A 64 3.10 -1.08 -19.93
C LEU A 64 2.36 -0.24 -20.98
N ALA A 65 2.10 -0.80 -22.17
CA ALA A 65 1.35 -0.13 -23.22
C ALA A 65 -0.07 0.25 -22.77
N ALA A 66 -0.75 -0.63 -22.02
CA ALA A 66 -2.07 -0.34 -21.46
C ALA A 66 -2.02 0.82 -20.44
N LEU A 67 -0.99 0.87 -19.59
CA LEU A 67 -0.79 1.94 -18.61
C LEU A 67 -0.47 3.28 -19.27
N GLU A 68 0.37 3.29 -20.30
CA GLU A 68 0.67 4.48 -21.09
C GLU A 68 -0.58 5.01 -21.81
N PHE A 69 -1.36 4.11 -22.41
CA PHE A 69 -2.65 4.45 -22.99
C PHE A 69 -3.59 5.05 -21.94
N ALA A 70 -3.73 4.40 -20.78
CA ALA A 70 -4.56 4.91 -19.68
C ALA A 70 -4.15 6.32 -19.24
N HIS A 71 -2.85 6.55 -19.02
CA HIS A 71 -2.33 7.85 -18.58
C HIS A 71 -2.53 8.96 -19.61
N LYS A 72 -2.47 8.63 -20.91
CA LYS A 72 -2.83 9.54 -21.99
C LYS A 72 -4.31 9.94 -21.93
N GLN A 73 -5.21 8.98 -21.72
CA GLN A 73 -6.66 9.23 -21.66
C GLN A 73 -7.08 10.02 -20.40
N ILE A 74 -6.30 9.89 -19.32
CA ILE A 74 -6.49 10.67 -18.10
C ILE A 74 -6.29 12.17 -18.33
N GLN A 75 -5.46 12.58 -19.31
CA GLN A 75 -5.09 13.99 -19.52
C GLN A 75 -6.30 14.89 -19.80
N ASP A 76 -7.18 14.47 -20.71
CA ASP A 76 -8.38 15.25 -21.07
C ASP A 76 -9.28 15.48 -19.85
N LYS A 77 -9.40 14.48 -18.96
CA LYS A 77 -10.15 14.59 -17.71
C LYS A 77 -9.49 15.56 -16.72
N LEU A 78 -8.17 15.63 -16.69
CA LEU A 78 -7.44 16.60 -15.87
C LEU A 78 -7.62 18.02 -16.39
N ASP A 79 -7.59 18.21 -17.71
CA ASP A 79 -7.78 19.52 -18.35
C ASP A 79 -9.19 20.05 -18.05
N MET A 80 -10.24 19.24 -18.23
CA MET A 80 -11.61 19.62 -17.86
C MET A 80 -11.75 20.00 -16.38
N GLN A 81 -11.12 19.24 -15.48
CA GLN A 81 -11.14 19.57 -14.05
C GLN A 81 -10.41 20.89 -13.75
N ALA A 82 -9.31 21.17 -14.44
CA ALA A 82 -8.53 22.39 -14.29
C ALA A 82 -9.29 23.61 -14.82
N GLU A 83 -9.94 23.50 -15.97
CA GLU A 83 -10.84 24.52 -16.51
C GLU A 83 -11.95 24.86 -15.53
N LEU A 84 -12.65 23.85 -15.00
CA LEU A 84 -13.71 24.05 -14.00
C LEU A 84 -13.19 24.72 -12.72
N ALA A 85 -12.00 24.34 -12.26
CA ALA A 85 -11.40 24.96 -11.08
C ALA A 85 -11.01 26.42 -11.32
N ASN A 86 -10.53 26.75 -12.52
CA ASN A 86 -10.22 28.11 -12.92
C ASN A 86 -11.49 28.98 -12.98
N GLU A 87 -12.58 28.47 -13.53
CA GLU A 87 -13.88 29.16 -13.55
C GLU A 87 -14.44 29.40 -12.14
N ALA A 88 -14.32 28.41 -11.25
CA ALA A 88 -14.76 28.54 -9.87
C ALA A 88 -13.93 29.56 -9.06
N ALA A 89 -12.69 29.83 -9.48
CA ALA A 89 -11.77 30.82 -8.91
C ALA A 89 -11.62 30.75 -7.37
N VAL A 90 -11.67 29.55 -6.79
CA VAL A 90 -11.62 29.35 -5.34
C VAL A 90 -10.19 29.54 -4.83
N VAL A 91 -10.01 30.57 -3.99
CA VAL A 91 -8.74 30.83 -3.29
C VAL A 91 -8.43 29.68 -2.33
N LYS A 92 -7.20 29.16 -2.40
CA LYS A 92 -6.75 28.12 -1.47
C LYS A 92 -6.50 28.72 -0.10
N ARG A 93 -6.96 28.04 0.94
CA ARG A 93 -6.67 28.43 2.33
C ARG A 93 -5.17 28.29 2.57
N GLU A 94 -4.60 29.30 3.21
CA GLU A 94 -3.23 29.19 3.72
C GLU A 94 -3.20 28.23 4.91
N VAL A 95 -2.27 27.29 4.89
CA VAL A 95 -2.03 26.37 5.99
C VAL A 95 -0.63 26.66 6.52
N ALA A 96 -0.56 27.31 7.68
CA ALA A 96 0.69 27.53 8.38
C ALA A 96 1.20 26.18 8.91
N LEU A 97 2.25 25.64 8.30
CA LEU A 97 2.91 24.43 8.77
C LEU A 97 3.75 24.77 10.00
N ARG A 98 3.53 24.05 11.10
CA ARG A 98 4.45 24.04 12.23
C ARG A 98 5.66 23.21 11.84
N LEU A 99 6.81 23.86 11.68
CA LEU A 99 8.07 23.17 11.45
C LEU A 99 8.78 22.93 12.79
N PRO A 100 9.44 21.77 12.95
CA PRO A 100 10.22 21.50 14.15
C PRO A 100 11.44 22.42 14.23
N ASP A 101 11.94 22.62 15.45
CA ASP A 101 13.14 23.40 15.73
C ASP A 101 14.37 22.74 15.06
N LYS A 102 14.93 23.44 14.06
CA LYS A 102 16.02 22.90 13.22
C LYS A 102 17.28 22.58 14.02
N GLU A 103 17.58 23.36 15.05
CA GLU A 103 18.77 23.14 15.87
C GLU A 103 18.62 21.86 16.68
N VAL A 104 17.45 21.66 17.31
CA VAL A 104 17.17 20.43 18.04
C VAL A 104 17.14 19.22 17.11
N MET A 105 16.55 19.33 15.91
CA MET A 105 16.55 18.21 14.96
C MET A 105 17.97 17.83 14.49
N ALA A 106 18.87 18.81 14.33
CA ALA A 106 20.28 18.55 14.01
C ALA A 106 21.00 17.80 15.14
N GLU A 107 20.72 18.15 16.40
CA GLU A 107 21.23 17.42 17.56
C GLU A 107 20.67 15.99 17.64
N VAL A 108 19.35 15.83 17.44
CA VAL A 108 18.69 14.51 17.40
C VAL A 108 19.31 13.63 16.33
N ARG A 109 19.55 14.17 15.12
CA ARG A 109 20.23 13.46 14.05
C ARG A 109 21.61 12.98 14.50
N THR A 110 22.41 13.85 15.09
CA THR A 110 23.76 13.52 15.55
C THR A 110 23.74 12.40 16.59
N PHE A 111 22.76 12.40 17.49
CA PHE A 111 22.61 11.39 18.52
C PHE A 111 22.13 10.03 17.99
N ALA A 112 21.13 10.04 17.08
CA ALA A 112 20.39 8.85 16.70
C ALA A 112 20.87 8.18 15.40
N LEU A 113 21.50 8.91 14.47
CA LEU A 113 21.77 8.43 13.11
C LEU A 113 22.55 7.11 13.07
N GLU A 114 23.72 7.06 13.71
CA GLU A 114 24.55 5.85 13.69
C GLU A 114 23.90 4.68 14.46
N LYS A 115 23.14 4.99 15.51
CA LYS A 115 22.38 3.98 16.27
C LYS A 115 21.26 3.38 15.41
N LEU A 116 20.52 4.20 14.67
CA LEU A 116 19.49 3.76 13.74
C LEU A 116 20.08 2.99 12.56
N ARG A 117 21.26 3.39 12.05
CA ARG A 117 21.99 2.63 11.01
C ARG A 117 22.35 1.24 11.50
N ALA A 118 22.86 1.10 12.72
CA ALA A 118 23.18 -0.19 13.31
C ALA A 118 21.91 -1.04 13.52
N ALA A 119 20.86 -0.45 14.10
CA ALA A 119 19.59 -1.15 14.36
C ALA A 119 18.92 -1.67 13.07
N ASN A 120 19.01 -0.91 11.98
CA ASN A 120 18.41 -1.30 10.70
C ASN A 120 19.14 -2.42 9.94
N LYS A 121 20.31 -2.87 10.42
CA LYS A 121 21.08 -3.96 9.80
C LYS A 121 20.73 -5.36 10.33
N SER A 122 19.88 -5.49 11.36
CA SER A 122 19.43 -6.82 11.81
C SER A 122 18.49 -7.45 10.75
N PRO A 123 18.74 -8.70 10.32
CA PRO A 123 17.91 -9.38 9.34
C PRO A 123 16.53 -9.77 9.90
N ASP A 124 16.45 -10.09 11.19
CA ASP A 124 15.18 -10.46 11.83
C ASP A 124 14.29 -9.24 12.07
N LYS A 125 13.03 -9.31 11.64
CA LYS A 125 12.08 -8.19 11.77
C LYS A 125 11.77 -7.84 13.23
N MET A 126 11.61 -8.83 14.11
CA MET A 126 11.25 -8.56 15.51
C MET A 126 12.43 -7.94 16.25
N GLU A 127 13.63 -8.50 16.07
CA GLU A 127 14.85 -7.94 16.62
C GLU A 127 15.11 -6.52 16.10
N ARG A 128 15.04 -6.30 14.78
CA ARG A 128 15.17 -4.98 14.17
C ARG A 128 14.16 -3.99 14.74
N GLY A 129 12.88 -4.38 14.83
CA GLY A 129 11.82 -3.54 15.41
C GLY A 129 12.11 -3.17 16.87
N ASN A 130 12.59 -4.12 17.67
CA ASN A 130 12.95 -3.88 19.07
C ASN A 130 14.17 -2.96 19.21
N GLN A 131 15.19 -3.13 18.37
CA GLN A 131 16.38 -2.27 18.36
C GLN A 131 16.04 -0.84 17.95
N ILE A 132 15.25 -0.66 16.89
CA ILE A 132 14.78 0.68 16.46
C ILE A 132 13.95 1.34 17.57
N LYS A 133 13.04 0.59 18.19
CA LYS A 133 12.25 1.09 19.32
C LYS A 133 13.14 1.52 20.49
N ALA A 134 14.14 0.71 20.84
CA ALA A 134 15.08 1.05 21.92
C ALA A 134 15.86 2.33 21.63
N VAL A 135 16.33 2.53 20.40
CA VAL A 135 17.01 3.77 19.97
C VAL A 135 16.07 4.97 20.03
N ASN A 136 14.82 4.79 19.59
CA ASN A 136 13.82 5.85 19.63
C ASN A 136 13.49 6.25 21.08
N ASP A 137 13.22 5.28 21.95
CA ASP A 137 12.92 5.50 23.36
C ASP A 137 14.10 6.17 24.07
N GLU A 138 15.34 5.70 23.85
CA GLU A 138 16.55 6.31 24.40
C GLU A 138 16.71 7.77 23.95
N THR A 139 16.51 8.04 22.66
CA THR A 139 16.63 9.38 22.09
C THR A 139 15.58 10.32 22.69
N ILE A 140 14.33 9.86 22.78
CA ILE A 140 13.25 10.64 23.37
C ILE A 140 13.56 10.99 24.83
N GLU A 141 13.98 10.02 25.65
CA GLU A 141 14.29 10.26 27.06
C GLU A 141 15.51 11.18 27.26
N HIS A 142 16.52 11.09 26.41
CA HIS A 142 17.68 11.98 26.42
C HIS A 142 17.26 13.44 26.20
N PHE A 143 16.50 13.72 25.12
CA PHE A 143 16.08 15.08 24.78
C PHE A 143 14.98 15.61 25.70
N LYS A 144 14.13 14.75 26.27
CA LYS A 144 13.20 15.14 27.33
C LYS A 144 13.94 15.68 28.55
N THR A 145 15.00 14.98 28.98
CA THR A 145 15.81 15.39 30.13
C THR A 145 16.59 16.66 29.83
N LYS A 146 17.18 16.76 28.63
CA LYS A 146 17.95 17.93 28.18
C LYS A 146 17.10 19.21 28.08
N HIS A 147 15.81 19.09 27.74
CA HIS A 147 14.88 20.21 27.57
C HIS A 147 13.76 20.22 28.62
N ALA A 148 13.99 19.67 29.81
CA ALA A 148 12.96 19.51 30.84
C ALA A 148 12.27 20.82 31.26
N GLU A 149 12.95 21.96 31.11
CA GLU A 149 12.43 23.29 31.45
C GLU A 149 11.62 23.95 30.32
N ARG A 150 11.52 23.33 29.13
CA ARG A 150 10.68 23.87 28.05
C ARG A 150 9.20 23.72 28.37
N GLU A 151 8.45 24.80 28.16
CA GLU A 151 6.99 24.81 28.29
C GLU A 151 6.28 23.94 27.23
N ASP A 152 6.92 23.71 26.06
CA ASP A 152 6.36 22.93 24.94
C ASP A 152 6.92 21.51 24.82
N LEU A 153 7.38 20.93 25.94
CA LEU A 153 8.03 19.61 26.00
C LEU A 153 7.25 18.48 25.31
N ASP A 154 5.94 18.38 25.56
CA ASP A 154 5.09 17.34 24.95
C ASP A 154 5.06 17.43 23.42
N GLN A 155 5.09 18.66 22.90
CA GLN A 155 5.10 18.89 21.47
C GLN A 155 6.47 18.64 20.88
N LEU A 156 7.55 19.04 21.57
CA LEU A 156 8.91 18.67 21.19
C LEU A 156 9.08 17.15 21.09
N VAL A 157 8.52 16.37 22.02
CA VAL A 157 8.56 14.90 21.96
C VAL A 157 7.84 14.35 20.73
N ARG A 158 6.73 14.96 20.31
CA ARG A 158 6.03 14.57 19.08
C ARG A 158 6.87 14.90 17.84
N ASP A 159 7.48 16.08 17.83
CA ASP A 159 8.34 16.54 16.75
C ASP A 159 9.57 15.61 16.61
N ILE A 160 10.21 15.23 17.71
CA ILE A 160 11.31 14.24 17.75
C ILE A 160 10.85 12.88 17.24
N LYS A 161 9.69 12.38 17.67
CA LYS A 161 9.15 11.09 17.20
C LYS A 161 8.93 11.09 15.69
N SER A 162 8.36 12.17 15.15
CA SER A 162 8.16 12.32 13.70
C SER A 162 9.49 12.36 12.96
N TYR A 163 10.45 13.14 13.48
CA TYR A 163 11.77 13.27 12.87
C TYR A 163 12.58 11.97 12.91
N LEU A 164 12.48 11.18 13.99
CA LEU A 164 13.11 9.86 14.05
C LEU A 164 12.57 8.90 12.98
N HIS A 165 11.27 8.97 12.70
CA HIS A 165 10.67 8.20 11.60
C HIS A 165 11.16 8.66 10.22
N GLU A 166 11.33 9.98 10.01
CA GLU A 166 11.96 10.52 8.80
C GLU A 166 13.43 10.10 8.68
N LEU A 167 14.17 10.11 9.79
CA LEU A 167 15.56 9.67 9.83
C LEU A 167 15.69 8.17 9.53
N GLU A 168 14.81 7.33 10.06
CA GLU A 168 14.75 5.91 9.73
C GLU A 168 14.50 5.70 8.22
N TYR A 169 13.59 6.48 7.63
CA TYR A 169 13.33 6.47 6.20
C TYR A 169 14.59 6.81 5.38
N GLU A 170 15.33 7.86 5.77
CA GLU A 170 16.61 8.22 5.15
C GLU A 170 17.63 7.09 5.27
N VAL A 171 17.77 6.49 6.45
CA VAL A 171 18.71 5.40 6.72
C VAL A 171 18.44 4.19 5.81
N VAL A 172 17.18 3.75 5.73
CA VAL A 172 16.80 2.60 4.90
C VAL A 172 17.03 2.91 3.41
N ARG A 173 16.76 4.14 2.96
CA ARG A 173 17.06 4.54 1.58
C ARG A 173 18.56 4.54 1.30
N ALA A 174 19.37 5.08 2.19
CA ALA A 174 20.82 5.10 2.02
C ALA A 174 21.38 3.68 1.91
N LEU A 175 20.89 2.72 2.71
CA LEU A 175 21.28 1.30 2.58
C LEU A 175 21.02 0.74 1.17
N ILE A 176 19.87 1.08 0.58
CA ILE A 176 19.50 0.58 -0.75
C ILE A 176 20.31 1.27 -1.85
N PHE A 177 20.45 2.59 -1.80
CA PHE A 177 21.10 3.37 -2.88
C PHE A 177 22.63 3.34 -2.81
N GLU A 178 23.22 3.34 -1.61
CA GLU A 178 24.67 3.43 -1.41
C GLU A 178 25.30 2.04 -1.23
N GLU A 179 24.68 1.17 -0.43
CA GLU A 179 25.22 -0.16 -0.13
C GLU A 179 24.65 -1.27 -1.04
N ASN A 180 23.65 -0.96 -1.89
CA ASN A 180 22.91 -1.92 -2.71
C ASN A 180 22.34 -3.10 -1.89
N LYS A 181 21.93 -2.80 -0.65
CA LYS A 181 21.43 -3.79 0.32
C LYS A 181 20.10 -3.35 0.90
N ARG A 182 19.21 -4.31 1.10
CA ARG A 182 17.94 -4.12 1.79
C ARG A 182 18.14 -4.21 3.30
N ALA A 183 17.15 -3.77 4.07
CA ALA A 183 17.17 -3.84 5.54
C ALA A 183 17.34 -5.26 6.11
N ASP A 184 17.04 -6.31 5.33
CA ASP A 184 17.26 -7.70 5.70
C ASP A 184 18.54 -8.31 5.08
N GLY A 185 19.44 -7.47 4.55
CA GLY A 185 20.75 -7.85 4.02
C GLY A 185 20.75 -8.34 2.57
N ARG A 186 19.58 -8.61 2.00
CA ARG A 186 19.42 -9.12 0.63
C ARG A 186 19.72 -8.07 -0.44
N ALA A 187 20.11 -8.53 -1.62
CA ALA A 187 20.16 -7.66 -2.80
C ALA A 187 18.74 -7.25 -3.25
N PRO A 188 18.56 -6.14 -4.00
CA PRO A 188 17.24 -5.69 -4.45
C PRO A 188 16.43 -6.75 -5.23
N ALA A 189 17.11 -7.52 -6.08
CA ALA A 189 16.50 -8.56 -6.93
C ALA A 189 16.38 -9.93 -6.25
N GLU A 190 17.01 -10.11 -5.08
CA GLU A 190 17.03 -11.40 -4.38
C GLU A 190 15.68 -11.65 -3.69
N ILE A 191 15.13 -12.85 -3.85
CA ILE A 191 13.87 -13.29 -3.25
C ILE A 191 14.17 -14.00 -1.92
N ARG A 192 13.26 -13.89 -0.94
CA ARG A 192 13.36 -14.64 0.33
C ARG A 192 13.15 -16.14 0.07
N ASP A 193 13.68 -16.97 0.95
CA ASP A 193 13.44 -18.42 0.94
C ASP A 193 11.94 -18.74 0.88
N ILE A 194 11.60 -19.75 0.07
CA ILE A 194 10.22 -20.20 -0.14
C ILE A 194 10.12 -21.65 0.31
N SER A 195 9.09 -21.96 1.11
CA SER A 195 8.66 -23.32 1.38
C SER A 195 7.17 -23.46 1.10
N CYS A 196 6.79 -24.65 0.63
CA CYS A 196 5.42 -25.00 0.30
C CYS A 196 5.12 -26.39 0.89
N GLU A 197 3.99 -26.49 1.59
CA GLU A 197 3.46 -27.75 2.09
C GLU A 197 2.02 -27.88 1.65
N ILE A 198 1.62 -29.05 1.17
CA ILE A 198 0.25 -29.36 0.73
C ILE A 198 -0.37 -30.39 1.69
N ASP A 199 -1.70 -30.43 1.70
CA ASP A 199 -2.50 -31.38 2.49
C ASP A 199 -2.20 -31.35 4.00
N VAL A 200 -1.95 -30.14 4.51
CA VAL A 200 -1.64 -29.89 5.93
C VAL A 200 -2.85 -30.06 6.86
N LEU A 201 -4.08 -29.98 6.34
CA LEU A 201 -5.33 -30.13 7.10
C LEU A 201 -6.07 -31.41 6.66
N PRO A 202 -6.30 -32.38 7.57
CA PRO A 202 -6.85 -33.70 7.22
C PRO A 202 -8.33 -33.70 6.79
N GLY A 203 -9.08 -32.61 6.99
CA GLY A 203 -10.52 -32.53 6.71
C GLY A 203 -10.91 -31.51 5.64
N ALA A 204 -9.96 -30.80 5.06
CA ALA A 204 -10.22 -29.86 3.97
C ALA A 204 -10.26 -30.60 2.62
N HIS A 205 -11.03 -30.09 1.65
CA HIS A 205 -10.95 -30.63 0.28
C HIS A 205 -9.58 -30.37 -0.36
N GLY A 206 -8.95 -29.26 0.01
CA GLY A 206 -7.54 -28.98 -0.28
C GLY A 206 -6.99 -27.99 0.74
N SER A 207 -5.72 -28.11 1.08
CA SER A 207 -5.04 -27.16 1.96
C SER A 207 -3.57 -27.01 1.59
N ALA A 208 -3.02 -25.83 1.78
CA ALA A 208 -1.60 -25.58 1.55
C ALA A 208 -1.09 -24.47 2.47
N VAL A 209 0.15 -24.62 2.94
CA VAL A 209 0.91 -23.56 3.61
C VAL A 209 1.98 -23.07 2.64
N PHE A 210 1.90 -21.80 2.30
CA PHE A 210 2.93 -21.10 1.54
C PHE A 210 3.69 -20.16 2.47
N THR A 211 5.00 -20.32 2.56
CA THR A 211 5.88 -19.44 3.34
C THR A 211 6.92 -18.81 2.44
N ARG A 212 7.05 -17.48 2.49
CA ARG A 212 8.11 -16.72 1.82
C ARG A 212 8.83 -15.86 2.87
N GLY A 213 9.98 -16.32 3.34
CA GLY A 213 10.68 -15.80 4.53
C GLY A 213 9.72 -15.65 5.72
N GLN A 214 9.60 -14.44 6.27
CA GLN A 214 8.72 -14.19 7.42
C GLN A 214 7.24 -13.92 7.09
N THR A 215 6.78 -14.28 5.88
CA THR A 215 5.37 -14.13 5.47
C THR A 215 4.81 -15.52 5.17
N GLN A 216 3.75 -15.90 5.87
CA GLN A 216 3.11 -17.21 5.71
C GLN A 216 1.62 -17.04 5.42
N SER A 217 1.07 -17.91 4.57
CA SER A 217 -0.36 -18.00 4.27
C SER A 217 -0.80 -19.46 4.29
N LEU A 218 -1.88 -19.74 5.02
CA LEU A 218 -2.61 -21.02 4.98
C LEU A 218 -3.81 -20.84 4.06
N GLY A 219 -3.75 -21.47 2.89
CA GLY A 219 -4.86 -21.56 1.95
C GLY A 219 -5.70 -22.83 2.23
N VAL A 220 -7.02 -22.69 2.19
CA VAL A 220 -7.96 -23.80 2.34
C VAL A 220 -8.99 -23.71 1.23
N VAL A 221 -9.19 -24.82 0.54
CA VAL A 221 -10.17 -24.96 -0.55
C VAL A 221 -11.33 -25.81 -0.07
N THR A 222 -12.55 -25.34 -0.34
CA THR A 222 -13.78 -26.07 -0.08
C THR A 222 -14.62 -26.10 -1.36
N LEU A 223 -15.02 -27.29 -1.78
CA LEU A 223 -15.94 -27.50 -2.89
C LEU A 223 -17.38 -27.57 -2.37
N GLY A 224 -18.31 -27.06 -3.17
CA GLY A 224 -19.73 -27.04 -2.86
C GLY A 224 -20.58 -27.26 -4.11
N THR A 225 -21.89 -27.22 -3.92
CA THR A 225 -22.90 -27.35 -4.97
C THR A 225 -23.41 -25.98 -5.41
N LYS A 226 -24.32 -25.93 -6.40
CA LYS A 226 -24.98 -24.68 -6.81
C LYS A 226 -25.75 -23.98 -5.69
N MET A 227 -26.18 -24.71 -4.65
CA MET A 227 -26.86 -24.11 -3.48
C MET A 227 -25.90 -23.27 -2.63
N ASP A 228 -24.60 -23.51 -2.73
CA ASP A 228 -23.55 -22.81 -1.98
C ASP A 228 -23.02 -21.57 -2.73
N ASN A 229 -23.54 -21.30 -3.94
CA ASN A 229 -23.20 -20.08 -4.67
C ASN A 229 -23.60 -18.85 -3.85
N GLN A 230 -22.68 -17.89 -3.75
CA GLN A 230 -22.96 -16.61 -3.11
C GLN A 230 -23.94 -15.82 -3.96
N ARG A 231 -25.16 -15.59 -3.44
CA ARG A 231 -26.14 -14.68 -4.03
C ARG A 231 -25.86 -13.28 -3.48
N TYR A 232 -25.83 -12.29 -4.36
CA TYR A 232 -25.56 -10.91 -3.97
C TYR A 232 -26.40 -9.95 -4.81
N GLU A 233 -26.73 -8.82 -4.22
CA GLU A 233 -27.52 -7.77 -4.83
C GLU A 233 -26.73 -6.48 -4.82
N THR A 234 -26.68 -5.83 -5.98
CA THR A 234 -25.96 -4.57 -6.18
C THR A 234 -26.86 -3.57 -6.89
N LEU A 235 -26.37 -2.35 -7.12
CA LEU A 235 -27.07 -1.36 -7.93
C LEU A 235 -27.35 -1.85 -9.36
N ALA A 236 -26.58 -2.81 -9.88
CA ALA A 236 -26.79 -3.43 -11.19
C ALA A 236 -27.81 -4.57 -11.17
N GLY A 237 -28.34 -4.95 -10.00
CA GLY A 237 -29.30 -6.03 -9.82
C GLY A 237 -28.74 -7.25 -9.06
N GLN A 238 -29.50 -8.33 -9.12
CA GLN A 238 -29.19 -9.60 -8.45
C GLN A 238 -28.30 -10.48 -9.32
N SER A 239 -27.25 -11.04 -8.73
CA SER A 239 -26.34 -11.97 -9.41
C SER A 239 -25.85 -13.05 -8.45
N THR A 240 -25.15 -14.04 -8.99
CA THR A 240 -24.59 -15.16 -8.23
C THR A 240 -23.13 -15.36 -8.58
N ARG A 241 -22.33 -15.76 -7.59
CA ARG A 241 -20.91 -16.06 -7.74
C ARG A 241 -20.63 -17.49 -7.28
N ASN A 242 -19.93 -18.25 -8.12
CA ASN A 242 -19.56 -19.64 -7.87
C ASN A 242 -18.12 -19.81 -7.33
N PHE A 243 -17.28 -18.78 -7.47
CA PHE A 243 -15.94 -18.73 -6.89
C PHE A 243 -15.90 -17.71 -5.76
N MET A 244 -15.39 -18.08 -4.59
CA MET A 244 -15.30 -17.21 -3.42
C MET A 244 -13.89 -17.25 -2.87
N LEU A 245 -13.34 -16.09 -2.53
CA LEU A 245 -12.06 -15.97 -1.86
C LEU A 245 -12.21 -15.06 -0.64
N HIS A 246 -11.96 -15.62 0.53
CA HIS A 246 -11.93 -14.87 1.77
C HIS A 246 -10.49 -14.78 2.27
N TYR A 247 -10.04 -13.56 2.52
CA TYR A 247 -8.73 -13.28 3.08
C TYR A 247 -8.91 -12.76 4.50
N ASN A 248 -8.28 -13.42 5.47
CA ASN A 248 -8.30 -13.03 6.87
C ASN A 248 -6.87 -12.69 7.34
N PHE A 249 -6.74 -11.63 8.11
CA PHE A 249 -5.47 -11.13 8.63
C PHE A 249 -5.51 -11.02 10.16
N PRO A 250 -5.32 -12.14 10.88
CA PRO A 250 -5.42 -12.14 12.32
C PRO A 250 -4.27 -11.35 12.97
N PRO A 251 -4.48 -10.71 14.13
CA PRO A 251 -3.50 -9.81 14.74
C PRO A 251 -2.23 -10.53 15.21
N PHE A 252 -2.32 -11.81 15.55
CA PHE A 252 -1.15 -12.62 15.90
C PHE A 252 -0.15 -12.75 14.73
N SER A 253 -0.60 -12.57 13.48
CA SER A 253 0.29 -12.64 12.30
C SER A 253 1.37 -11.54 12.29
N VAL A 254 1.13 -10.46 13.03
CA VAL A 254 2.09 -9.35 13.23
C VAL A 254 2.58 -9.27 14.68
N GLY A 255 2.25 -10.26 15.52
CA GLY A 255 2.62 -10.26 16.94
C GLY A 255 1.84 -9.26 17.80
N GLU A 256 0.72 -8.74 17.30
CA GLU A 256 -0.10 -7.76 18.02
C GLU A 256 -1.33 -8.43 18.67
N VAL A 257 -1.92 -7.74 19.65
CA VAL A 257 -3.17 -8.12 20.30
C VAL A 257 -4.26 -7.17 19.85
N LYS A 258 -5.31 -7.71 19.23
CA LYS A 258 -6.50 -6.96 18.81
C LYS A 258 -7.75 -7.82 18.98
N ARG A 259 -8.90 -7.17 19.17
CA ARG A 259 -10.19 -7.82 19.20
C ARG A 259 -10.53 -8.41 17.82
N MET A 260 -10.88 -9.69 17.77
CA MET A 260 -11.35 -10.35 16.54
C MET A 260 -12.80 -9.95 16.28
N MET A 261 -13.01 -9.19 15.21
CA MET A 261 -14.33 -8.76 14.72
C MET A 261 -14.49 -9.24 13.27
N GLY A 262 -15.54 -8.77 12.57
CA GLY A 262 -15.68 -9.01 11.13
C GLY A 262 -14.52 -8.41 10.30
N PRO A 263 -14.42 -8.79 9.01
CA PRO A 263 -13.31 -8.39 8.16
C PRO A 263 -13.26 -6.87 7.95
N GLY A 264 -12.07 -6.30 8.07
CA GLY A 264 -11.80 -4.90 7.78
C GLY A 264 -11.70 -4.63 6.27
N ARG A 265 -11.72 -3.35 5.89
CA ARG A 265 -11.62 -2.91 4.48
C ARG A 265 -10.38 -3.46 3.77
N ARG A 266 -9.24 -3.53 4.47
CA ARG A 266 -7.99 -4.04 3.90
C ARG A 266 -8.05 -5.54 3.61
N GLU A 267 -8.70 -6.31 4.47
CA GLU A 267 -8.87 -7.75 4.27
C GLU A 267 -9.76 -8.03 3.05
N ILE A 268 -10.86 -7.28 2.92
CA ILE A 268 -11.74 -7.35 1.74
C ILE A 268 -10.97 -6.94 0.47
N GLY A 269 -10.19 -5.86 0.53
CA GLY A 269 -9.38 -5.39 -0.59
C GLY A 269 -8.33 -6.42 -1.04
N HIS A 270 -7.55 -6.96 -0.11
CA HIS A 270 -6.57 -8.01 -0.42
C HIS A 270 -7.25 -9.30 -0.92
N GLY A 271 -8.41 -9.66 -0.38
CA GLY A 271 -9.20 -10.78 -0.86
C GLY A 271 -9.65 -10.58 -2.31
N ASN A 272 -10.15 -9.39 -2.66
CA ASN A 272 -10.52 -9.08 -4.04
C ASN A 272 -9.30 -9.05 -4.98
N LEU A 273 -8.14 -8.57 -4.51
CA LEU A 273 -6.90 -8.59 -5.28
C LEU A 273 -6.48 -10.04 -5.61
N ALA A 274 -6.44 -10.91 -4.61
CA ALA A 274 -6.12 -12.33 -4.81
C ALA A 274 -7.18 -13.04 -5.67
N PHE A 275 -8.45 -12.68 -5.51
CA PHE A 275 -9.55 -13.21 -6.33
C PHE A 275 -9.36 -12.89 -7.81
N ARG A 276 -9.01 -11.63 -8.13
CA ARG A 276 -8.73 -11.19 -9.50
C ARG A 276 -7.50 -11.89 -10.09
N ALA A 277 -6.47 -12.13 -9.29
CA ALA A 277 -5.26 -12.79 -9.74
C ALA A 277 -5.47 -14.28 -10.10
N LEU A 278 -6.52 -14.91 -9.59
CA LEU A 278 -6.86 -16.32 -9.85
C LEU A 278 -7.96 -16.50 -10.90
N LYS A 279 -8.60 -15.41 -11.33
CA LYS A 279 -9.72 -15.42 -12.27
C LYS A 279 -9.23 -15.19 -13.69
#